data_AF-A0AAV9BMR0-F1
#
_entry.id   AF-A0AAV9BMR0-F1
#
_cell.length_a   1.000
_cell.length_b   1.000
_cell.length_c   1.000
_cell.angle_alpha   90.00
_cell.angle_beta   90.00
_cell.angle_gamma   90.00
#
_symmetry.space_group_name_H-M   'P 1'
#
loop_
_entity.id
_entity.type
_entity.pdbx_description
1 polymer ?
#
loop_
_entity_poly.entity_id
_entity_poly.type
_entity_poly.pdbx_seq_one_letter_code
_entity_poly.pdbx_strand_id
1 'polypeptide(L)'
;MDHYISTSVLFDLEYWKYITVRHNLDVIHIEKNMCEILIALMLNTKGKTKDDVNARKDLKELRIKEQLWLKEEKWKEIQKPSRFWFRKAEKKMFLQTLRDLRVPTGFSSNWRNVFKEDSTDLKGMKSHDYHTLMQHLIPILIQHAFRDRNEICHILSSICLFFHVLCSRNVDIDKLNILERGMARSLCELERVCPPSAWPD
;
A
#
# COMPACT_ATOMS: atom_id res chain seq x y z
N MET A 1 16.71 -27.19 9.67
CA MET A 1 17.10 -25.77 9.68
C MET A 1 17.98 -25.58 8.47
N ASP A 2 17.57 -24.71 7.56
CA ASP A 2 18.40 -23.87 6.70
C ASP A 2 17.46 -23.31 5.62
N HIS A 3 16.87 -22.17 5.97
CA HIS A 3 16.08 -21.37 5.04
C HIS A 3 17.00 -20.88 3.93
N TYR A 4 16.65 -21.24 2.71
CA TYR A 4 17.20 -20.72 1.47
C TYR A 4 17.03 -19.19 1.45
N ILE A 5 18.07 -18.45 1.83
CA ILE A 5 18.21 -17.05 1.42
C ILE A 5 18.72 -17.14 -0.01
N SER A 6 17.84 -16.98 -1.00
CA SER A 6 18.29 -16.86 -2.38
C SER A 6 19.05 -15.55 -2.53
N THR A 7 20.38 -15.60 -2.48
CA THR A 7 21.21 -14.48 -2.89
C THR A 7 20.99 -14.24 -4.38
N SER A 8 20.58 -13.02 -4.72
CA SER A 8 20.36 -12.60 -6.11
C SER A 8 21.61 -12.83 -6.97
N VAL A 9 21.43 -13.26 -8.22
CA VAL A 9 22.52 -13.45 -9.20
C VAL A 9 23.37 -12.20 -9.43
N LEU A 10 22.86 -11.02 -9.04
CA LEU A 10 23.59 -9.76 -9.07
C LEU A 10 24.81 -9.75 -8.14
N PHE A 11 24.78 -10.51 -7.04
CA PHE A 11 25.90 -10.63 -6.11
C PHE A 11 27.11 -11.39 -6.71
N ASP A 12 26.88 -12.18 -7.77
CA ASP A 12 27.91 -13.01 -8.42
C ASP A 12 28.63 -12.30 -9.58
N LEU A 13 28.23 -11.06 -9.92
CA LEU A 13 28.82 -10.33 -11.04
C LEU A 13 30.23 -9.80 -10.69
N GLU A 14 31.18 -9.95 -11.61
CA GLU A 14 32.61 -9.64 -11.39
C GLU A 14 32.86 -8.17 -10.99
N TYR A 15 31.97 -7.26 -11.37
CA TYR A 15 32.05 -5.85 -11.05
C TYR A 15 31.38 -5.45 -9.72
N TRP A 16 30.64 -6.36 -9.06
CA TRP A 16 29.88 -6.12 -7.83
C TRP A 16 30.74 -5.60 -6.67
N LYS A 17 31.98 -6.09 -6.56
CA LYS A 17 32.98 -5.64 -5.58
C LYS A 17 33.35 -4.16 -5.71
N TYR A 18 33.20 -3.57 -6.90
CA TYR A 18 33.56 -2.17 -7.19
C TYR A 18 32.40 -1.19 -7.04
N ILE A 19 31.18 -1.66 -6.77
CA ILE A 19 30.03 -0.80 -6.49
C ILE A 19 30.09 -0.35 -5.02
N THR A 20 30.28 0.95 -4.79
CA THR A 20 30.36 1.55 -3.43
C THR A 20 29.01 1.55 -2.70
N VAL A 21 27.89 1.52 -3.45
CA VAL A 21 26.52 1.52 -2.91
C VAL A 21 25.79 0.28 -3.42
N ARG A 22 26.04 -0.87 -2.78
CA ARG A 22 25.53 -2.20 -3.17
C ARG A 22 24.03 -2.39 -2.93
N HIS A 23 23.37 -1.39 -2.34
CA HIS A 23 21.98 -1.41 -1.91
C HIS A 23 21.27 -0.11 -2.31
N ASN A 24 21.42 0.34 -3.56
CA ASN A 24 20.74 1.55 -4.01
C ASN A 24 19.24 1.28 -4.20
N LEU A 25 18.55 1.13 -3.08
CA LEU A 25 17.10 1.06 -2.97
C LEU A 25 16.58 2.45 -3.31
N ASP A 26 15.98 2.57 -4.48
CA ASP A 26 15.31 3.80 -4.87
C ASP A 26 14.03 3.94 -4.03
N VAL A 27 14.13 4.76 -2.98
CA VAL A 27 13.05 5.00 -2.02
C VAL A 27 11.79 5.51 -2.72
N ILE A 28 11.92 6.29 -3.80
CA ILE A 28 10.76 6.79 -4.56
C ILE A 28 10.02 5.61 -5.24
N HIS A 29 10.76 4.63 -5.77
CA HIS A 29 10.16 3.43 -6.36
C HIS A 29 9.53 2.52 -5.31
N ILE A 30 10.16 2.37 -4.14
CA ILE A 30 9.60 1.61 -3.01
C ILE A 30 8.30 2.26 -2.52
N GLU A 31 8.33 3.57 -2.28
CA GLU A 31 7.15 4.33 -1.88
C GLU A 31 6.04 4.25 -2.91
N LYS A 32 6.38 4.34 -4.20
CA LYS A 32 5.41 4.15 -5.28
C LYS A 32 4.74 2.78 -5.18
N ASN A 33 5.51 1.71 -5.10
CA ASN A 33 4.98 0.34 -5.06
C ASN A 33 4.09 0.14 -3.81
N MET A 34 4.55 0.61 -2.65
CA MET A 34 3.77 0.55 -1.41
C MET A 34 2.47 1.36 -1.53
N CYS A 35 2.53 2.57 -2.08
CA CYS A 35 1.35 3.41 -2.29
C CYS A 35 0.36 2.77 -3.27
N GLU A 36 0.84 2.12 -4.35
CA GLU A 36 0.00 1.39 -5.30
C GLU A 36 -0.74 0.22 -4.63
N ILE A 37 -0.04 -0.55 -3.79
CA ILE A 37 -0.64 -1.65 -3.01
C ILE A 37 -1.69 -1.12 -2.05
N LEU A 38 -1.38 -0.07 -1.28
CA LEU A 38 -2.32 0.51 -0.33
C LEU A 38 -3.57 1.05 -1.04
N ILE A 39 -3.42 1.78 -2.15
CA ILE A 39 -4.54 2.31 -2.94
C ILE A 39 -5.37 1.16 -3.51
N ALA A 40 -4.73 0.13 -4.08
CA ALA A 40 -5.43 -1.01 -4.65
C ALA A 40 -6.21 -1.80 -3.59
N LEU A 41 -5.63 -1.98 -2.39
CA LEU A 41 -6.28 -2.61 -1.24
C LEU A 41 -7.47 -1.77 -0.77
N MET A 42 -7.26 -0.47 -0.53
CA MET A 42 -8.27 0.46 -0.04
C MET A 42 -9.46 0.59 -1.00
N LEU A 43 -9.20 0.79 -2.29
CA LEU A 43 -10.25 0.97 -3.29
C LEU A 43 -10.81 -0.35 -3.82
N ASN A 44 -10.20 -1.49 -3.51
CA ASN A 44 -10.51 -2.79 -4.09
C ASN A 44 -10.59 -2.72 -5.63
N THR A 45 -9.50 -2.25 -6.25
CA THR A 45 -9.44 -2.07 -7.70
C THR A 45 -9.18 -3.41 -8.39
N LYS A 46 -10.16 -3.89 -9.17
CA LYS A 46 -10.08 -5.16 -9.91
C LYS A 46 -8.82 -5.22 -10.77
N GLY A 47 -8.07 -6.31 -10.67
CA GLY A 47 -6.84 -6.55 -11.44
C GLY A 47 -5.59 -5.85 -10.91
N LYS A 48 -5.71 -4.98 -9.89
CA LYS A 48 -4.56 -4.37 -9.20
C LYS A 48 -4.37 -4.92 -7.80
N THR A 49 -5.46 -5.20 -7.08
CA THR A 49 -5.39 -5.91 -5.80
C THR A 49 -4.96 -7.36 -6.03
N LYS A 50 -4.03 -7.83 -5.20
CA LYS A 50 -3.60 -9.23 -5.14
C LYS A 50 -4.51 -10.08 -4.26
N ASP A 51 -5.47 -9.47 -3.56
CA ASP A 51 -6.57 -10.17 -2.89
C ASP A 51 -7.68 -10.47 -3.89
N ASP A 52 -7.46 -11.47 -4.74
CA ASP A 52 -8.44 -11.96 -5.71
C ASP A 52 -9.08 -13.30 -5.29
N VAL A 53 -10.02 -13.77 -6.10
CA VAL A 53 -10.76 -15.03 -5.84
C VAL A 53 -9.82 -16.23 -5.85
N ASN A 54 -8.81 -16.24 -6.73
CA ASN A 54 -7.88 -17.36 -6.87
C ASN A 54 -6.95 -17.41 -5.65
N ALA A 55 -6.37 -16.27 -5.25
CA ALA A 55 -5.56 -16.16 -4.05
C ALA A 55 -6.31 -16.68 -2.82
N ARG A 56 -7.62 -16.44 -2.70
CA ARG A 56 -8.43 -16.98 -1.60
C ARG A 56 -8.75 -18.48 -1.71
N LYS A 57 -8.78 -19.04 -2.92
CA LYS A 57 -8.85 -20.49 -3.14
C LYS A 57 -7.53 -21.16 -2.72
N ASP A 58 -6.41 -20.56 -3.11
CA ASP A 58 -5.07 -21.03 -2.73
C ASP A 58 -4.91 -21.01 -1.21
N LEU A 59 -5.38 -19.97 -0.52
CA LEU A 59 -5.39 -19.92 0.96
C LEU A 59 -6.15 -21.10 1.59
N LYS A 60 -7.26 -21.52 0.97
CA LYS A 60 -8.07 -22.66 1.43
C LYS A 60 -7.36 -23.99 1.18
N GLU A 61 -6.74 -24.14 0.01
CA GLU A 61 -5.96 -25.32 -0.33
C GLU A 61 -4.74 -25.48 0.58
N LEU A 62 -4.03 -24.39 0.85
CA LEU A 62 -2.88 -24.32 1.75
C LEU A 62 -3.26 -24.38 3.24
N ARG A 63 -4.56 -24.37 3.57
CA ARG A 63 -5.10 -24.40 4.94
C ARG A 63 -4.56 -23.29 5.85
N ILE A 64 -4.42 -22.09 5.32
CA ILE A 64 -3.96 -20.90 6.05
C ILE A 64 -4.97 -19.76 5.97
N LYS A 65 -4.97 -18.88 6.99
CA LYS A 65 -5.81 -17.66 7.05
C LYS A 65 -7.30 -17.95 6.75
N GLU A 66 -7.90 -18.88 7.50
CA GLU A 66 -9.29 -19.31 7.32
C GLU A 66 -10.31 -18.16 7.27
N GLN A 67 -10.01 -17.06 7.96
CA GLN A 67 -10.82 -15.85 7.96
C GLN A 67 -10.97 -15.19 6.57
N LEU A 68 -10.05 -15.45 5.65
CA LEU A 68 -10.03 -14.88 4.29
C LEU A 68 -10.66 -15.80 3.24
N TRP A 69 -10.94 -17.06 3.56
CA TRP A 69 -11.50 -18.02 2.60
C TRP A 69 -12.82 -17.54 2.01
N LEU A 70 -13.09 -17.96 0.77
CA LEU A 70 -14.38 -17.73 0.15
C LEU A 70 -15.47 -18.41 0.99
N LYS A 71 -16.58 -17.70 1.19
CA LYS A 71 -17.75 -18.25 1.90
C LYS A 71 -18.80 -18.64 0.89
N GLU A 72 -19.41 -19.80 1.09
CA GLU A 72 -20.57 -20.21 0.31
C GLU A 72 -21.83 -19.55 0.90
N GLU A 73 -22.47 -18.68 0.11
CA GLU A 73 -23.77 -18.11 0.43
C GLU A 73 -24.71 -18.37 -0.75
N LYS A 74 -25.84 -19.04 -0.50
CA LYS A 74 -26.87 -19.35 -1.52
C LYS A 74 -26.29 -19.99 -2.79
N TRP A 75 -25.44 -21.02 -2.63
CA TRP A 75 -24.80 -21.75 -3.73
C TRP A 75 -23.82 -20.92 -4.58
N LYS A 76 -23.35 -19.79 -4.06
CA LYS A 76 -22.30 -18.97 -4.68
C LYS A 76 -21.14 -18.74 -3.72
N GLU A 77 -19.93 -18.86 -4.23
CA GLU A 77 -18.72 -18.44 -3.50
C GLU A 77 -18.64 -16.92 -3.49
N ILE A 78 -18.61 -16.33 -2.30
CA ILE A 78 -18.53 -14.88 -2.10
C ILE A 78 -17.23 -14.51 -1.40
N GLN A 79 -16.53 -13.54 -1.99
CA GLN A 79 -15.38 -12.89 -1.39
C GLN A 79 -15.85 -11.87 -0.34
N LYS A 80 -15.61 -12.15 0.95
CA LYS A 80 -15.91 -11.17 1.99
C LYS A 80 -14.99 -9.96 1.90
N PRO A 81 -15.52 -8.74 2.06
CA PRO A 81 -14.71 -7.53 1.98
C PRO A 81 -13.64 -7.51 3.07
N SER A 82 -12.42 -7.15 2.69
CA SER A 82 -11.34 -6.98 3.67
C SER A 82 -11.64 -5.84 4.62
N ARG A 83 -11.10 -5.94 5.84
CA ARG A 83 -11.16 -4.87 6.83
C ARG A 83 -10.49 -3.58 6.34
N PHE A 84 -9.68 -3.57 5.28
CA PHE A 84 -9.08 -2.34 4.76
C PHE A 84 -9.80 -1.76 3.55
N TRP A 85 -10.80 -2.47 3.01
CA TRP A 85 -11.59 -1.95 1.90
C TRP A 85 -12.45 -0.77 2.35
N PHE A 86 -12.54 0.22 1.47
CA PHE A 86 -13.44 1.33 1.63
C PHE A 86 -14.88 0.87 1.40
N ARG A 87 -15.75 1.26 2.31
CA ARG A 87 -17.20 1.22 2.09
C ARG A 87 -17.54 2.15 0.93
N LYS A 88 -18.71 1.95 0.31
CA LYS A 88 -19.16 2.78 -0.82
C LYS A 88 -19.11 4.30 -0.51
N ALA A 89 -19.53 4.68 0.70
CA ALA A 89 -19.52 6.08 1.14
C ALA A 89 -18.10 6.63 1.33
N GLU A 90 -17.23 5.89 2.03
CA GLU A 90 -15.81 6.24 2.25
C GLU A 90 -15.09 6.38 0.90
N LYS A 91 -15.36 5.46 -0.02
CA LYS A 91 -14.80 5.45 -1.38
C LYS A 91 -15.21 6.67 -2.19
N LYS A 92 -16.50 7.00 -2.21
CA LYS A 92 -17.00 8.19 -2.88
C LYS A 92 -16.38 9.46 -2.28
N MET A 93 -16.31 9.53 -0.95
CA MET A 93 -15.74 10.67 -0.25
C MET A 93 -14.27 10.86 -0.57
N PHE A 94 -13.45 9.80 -0.43
CA PHE A 94 -12.03 9.84 -0.73
C PHE A 94 -11.74 10.30 -2.17
N LEU A 95 -12.40 9.69 -3.15
CA LEU A 95 -12.19 10.00 -4.57
C LEU A 95 -12.66 11.43 -4.91
N GLN A 96 -13.79 11.87 -4.35
CA GLN A 96 -14.30 13.23 -4.56
C GLN A 96 -13.36 14.27 -3.94
N THR A 97 -12.92 14.06 -2.69
CA THR A 97 -11.98 14.98 -2.03
C THR A 97 -10.67 15.07 -2.80
N LEU A 98 -10.13 13.96 -3.28
CA LEU A 98 -8.91 13.96 -4.08
C LEU A 98 -9.10 14.65 -5.45
N ARG A 99 -10.27 14.50 -6.09
CA ARG A 99 -10.61 15.18 -7.36
C ARG A 99 -10.75 16.69 -7.22
N ASP A 100 -11.31 17.13 -6.10
CA ASP A 100 -11.57 18.56 -5.82
C ASP A 100 -10.38 19.26 -5.17
N LEU A 101 -9.34 18.50 -4.79
CA LEU A 101 -8.14 19.01 -4.15
C LEU A 101 -7.43 20.05 -5.04
N ARG A 102 -7.24 21.24 -4.48
CA ARG A 102 -6.40 22.30 -5.08
C ARG A 102 -5.10 22.38 -4.30
N VAL A 103 -3.98 22.23 -5.00
CA VAL A 103 -2.63 22.28 -4.42
C VAL A 103 -1.82 23.39 -5.08
N PRO A 104 -0.78 23.92 -4.42
CA PRO A 104 0.14 24.88 -5.03
C PRO A 104 0.81 24.34 -6.30
N THR A 105 1.17 25.25 -7.21
CA THR A 105 1.92 24.90 -8.41
C THR A 105 3.23 24.19 -8.06
N GLY A 106 3.49 23.04 -8.70
CA GLY A 106 4.68 22.22 -8.44
C GLY A 106 4.54 21.22 -7.29
N PHE A 107 3.43 21.21 -6.56
CA PHE A 107 3.20 20.23 -5.48
C PHE A 107 2.92 18.82 -6.02
N SER A 108 1.97 18.68 -6.94
CA SER A 108 1.64 17.42 -7.61
C SER A 108 1.09 17.67 -9.02
N SER A 109 0.85 16.60 -9.78
CA SER A 109 0.05 16.67 -11.00
C SER A 109 -1.41 17.06 -10.68
N ASN A 110 -2.15 17.50 -11.70
CA ASN A 110 -3.56 17.83 -11.58
C ASN A 110 -4.38 16.54 -11.36
N TRP A 111 -4.89 16.35 -10.14
CA TRP A 111 -5.66 15.17 -9.74
C TRP A 111 -6.90 14.92 -10.61
N ARG A 112 -7.52 15.96 -11.18
CA ARG A 112 -8.68 15.78 -12.08
C ARG A 112 -8.36 14.91 -13.29
N ASN A 113 -7.10 14.92 -13.74
CA ASN A 113 -6.65 14.14 -14.89
C ASN A 113 -6.35 12.68 -14.54
N VAL A 114 -6.21 12.36 -13.24
CA VAL A 114 -5.94 10.99 -12.75
C VAL A 114 -7.21 10.13 -12.77
N PHE A 115 -8.37 10.76 -12.64
CA PHE A 115 -9.67 10.09 -12.69
C PHE A 115 -10.16 10.00 -14.14
N LYS A 116 -10.07 8.81 -14.76
CA LYS A 116 -10.74 8.52 -16.03
C LYS A 116 -12.13 7.97 -15.76
N GLU A 117 -13.16 8.66 -16.24
CA GLU A 117 -14.58 8.30 -16.07
C GLU A 117 -14.92 8.12 -14.57
N ASP A 118 -16.15 7.78 -14.19
CA ASP A 118 -16.50 7.51 -12.78
C ASP A 118 -15.87 6.20 -12.24
N SER A 119 -14.73 5.80 -12.82
CA SER A 119 -13.98 4.63 -12.44
C SER A 119 -13.22 4.88 -11.15
N THR A 120 -13.06 3.80 -10.39
CA THR A 120 -12.34 3.83 -9.11
C THR A 120 -10.86 3.52 -9.29
N ASP A 121 -10.37 3.63 -10.53
CA ASP A 121 -9.02 3.28 -10.91
C ASP A 121 -8.22 4.55 -11.18
N LEU A 122 -7.24 4.81 -10.33
CA LEU A 122 -6.32 5.93 -10.52
C LEU A 122 -5.30 5.53 -11.59
N LYS A 123 -5.29 6.25 -12.71
CA LYS A 123 -4.36 6.01 -13.84
C LYS A 123 -3.59 7.27 -14.19
N GLY A 124 -2.40 7.10 -14.78
CA GLY A 124 -1.61 8.21 -15.31
C GLY A 124 -0.83 9.01 -14.26
N MET A 125 -0.73 8.50 -13.03
CA MET A 125 0.12 9.06 -11.98
C MET A 125 1.59 8.72 -12.23
N LYS A 126 2.46 9.69 -11.95
CA LYS A 126 3.92 9.51 -11.93
C LYS A 126 4.39 9.13 -10.53
N SER A 127 5.64 8.68 -10.40
CA SER A 127 6.23 8.34 -9.09
C SER A 127 6.15 9.49 -8.09
N HIS A 128 6.33 10.74 -8.54
CA HIS A 128 6.15 11.94 -7.72
C HIS A 128 4.73 12.10 -7.15
N ASP A 129 3.69 11.72 -7.90
CA ASP A 129 2.31 11.81 -7.44
C ASP A 129 2.02 10.78 -6.35
N TYR A 130 2.59 9.58 -6.47
CA TYR A 130 2.51 8.55 -5.42
C TYR A 130 3.28 8.96 -4.16
N HIS A 131 4.49 9.51 -4.31
CA HIS A 131 5.26 10.08 -3.21
C HIS A 131 4.45 11.15 -2.45
N THR A 132 3.84 12.08 -3.18
CA THR A 132 3.00 13.14 -2.60
C THR A 132 1.76 12.57 -1.91
N LEU A 133 1.10 11.58 -2.49
CA LEU A 133 -0.03 10.89 -1.86
C LEU A 133 0.38 10.23 -0.55
N MET A 134 1.45 9.46 -0.59
CA MET A 134 1.89 8.65 0.53
C MET A 134 2.32 9.51 1.71
N GLN A 135 3.08 10.59 1.47
CA GLN A 135 3.63 11.41 2.54
C GLN A 135 2.67 12.45 3.09
N HIS A 136 1.75 12.98 2.26
CA HIS A 136 0.95 14.14 2.63
C HIS A 136 -0.56 13.90 2.57
N LEU A 137 -1.05 13.29 1.50
CA LEU A 137 -2.50 13.30 1.24
C LEU A 137 -3.23 12.12 1.89
N ILE A 138 -2.70 10.89 1.80
CA ILE A 138 -3.34 9.70 2.37
C ILE A 138 -3.66 9.88 3.85
N PRO A 139 -2.72 10.32 4.73
CA PRO A 139 -3.02 10.51 6.15
C PRO A 139 -4.21 11.42 6.43
N ILE A 140 -4.36 12.48 5.63
CA ILE A 140 -5.43 13.46 5.76
C ILE A 140 -6.74 12.91 5.20
N LEU A 141 -6.68 12.32 4.00
CA LEU A 141 -7.84 11.79 3.29
C LEU A 141 -8.49 10.62 4.03
N ILE A 142 -7.70 9.73 4.64
CA ILE A 142 -8.25 8.63 5.42
C ILE A 142 -8.89 9.13 6.71
N GLN A 143 -8.32 10.10 7.42
CA GLN A 143 -8.96 10.67 8.61
C GLN A 143 -10.31 11.31 8.26
N HIS A 144 -10.41 11.93 7.08
CA HIS A 144 -11.67 12.49 6.60
C HIS A 144 -12.69 11.41 6.23
N ALA A 145 -12.26 10.39 5.48
CA ALA A 145 -13.13 9.32 4.97
C ALA A 145 -13.56 8.31 6.05
N PHE A 146 -12.71 8.02 7.03
CA PHE A 146 -12.88 6.96 8.02
C PHE A 146 -13.06 7.50 9.44
N ARG A 147 -14.10 8.31 9.66
CA ARG A 147 -14.35 8.91 10.98
C ARG A 147 -14.63 7.89 12.09
N ASP A 148 -15.07 6.68 11.74
CA ASP A 148 -15.47 5.62 12.66
C ASP A 148 -14.47 4.44 12.73
N ARG A 149 -13.36 4.48 11.98
CA ARG A 149 -12.42 3.34 11.84
C ARG A 149 -10.98 3.74 12.23
N ASN A 150 -10.84 4.28 13.43
CA ASN A 150 -9.58 4.83 13.98
C ASN A 150 -8.38 3.89 13.86
N GLU A 151 -8.58 2.59 14.05
CA GLU A 151 -7.48 1.61 13.96
C GLU A 151 -6.87 1.55 12.56
N ILE A 152 -7.70 1.61 11.51
CA ILE A 152 -7.24 1.59 10.11
C ILE A 152 -6.53 2.90 9.79
N CYS A 153 -7.09 4.02 10.23
CA CYS A 153 -6.44 5.33 10.10
C CYS A 153 -5.05 5.30 10.73
N HIS A 154 -4.93 4.77 11.95
CA HIS A 154 -3.66 4.68 12.65
C HIS A 154 -2.63 3.82 11.88
N ILE A 155 -3.03 2.64 11.40
CA ILE A 155 -2.15 1.73 10.65
C ILE A 155 -1.65 2.40 9.37
N LEU A 156 -2.55 2.94 8.55
CA LEU A 156 -2.19 3.58 7.29
C LEU A 156 -1.38 4.86 7.51
N SER A 157 -1.77 5.69 8.48
CA SER A 157 -1.01 6.89 8.85
C SER A 157 0.39 6.56 9.36
N SER A 158 0.58 5.46 10.10
CA SER A 158 1.89 5.03 10.60
C SER A 158 2.85 4.70 9.45
N ILE A 159 2.37 4.00 8.42
CA ILE A 159 3.17 3.67 7.23
C ILE A 159 3.52 4.95 6.46
N CYS A 160 2.54 5.83 6.23
CA CYS A 160 2.75 7.12 5.58
C CYS A 160 3.76 8.00 6.33
N LEU A 161 3.64 8.07 7.66
CA LEU A 161 4.50 8.89 8.51
C LEU A 161 5.94 8.38 8.50
N PHE A 162 6.14 7.06 8.51
CA PHE A 162 7.46 6.48 8.37
C PHE A 162 8.16 6.97 7.09
N PHE A 163 7.50 6.85 5.94
CA PHE A 163 8.04 7.29 4.66
C PHE A 163 8.27 8.81 4.60
N HIS A 164 7.35 9.60 5.16
CA HIS A 164 7.50 11.04 5.26
C HIS A 164 8.75 11.45 6.06
N VAL A 165 9.03 10.78 7.19
CA VAL A 165 10.22 11.06 8.01
C VAL A 165 11.48 10.51 7.34
N LEU A 166 11.42 9.32 6.75
CA LEU A 166 12.55 8.69 6.05
C LEU A 166 13.07 9.58 4.90
N CYS A 167 12.17 10.21 4.15
CA CYS A 167 12.49 11.09 3.03
C CYS A 167 12.70 12.56 3.43
N SER A 168 12.65 12.88 4.73
CA SER A 168 12.85 14.24 5.20
C SER A 168 14.30 14.68 5.02
N ARG A 169 14.51 15.99 4.79
CA ARG A 169 15.86 16.55 4.62
C ARG A 169 16.75 16.36 5.84
N ASN A 170 16.16 16.41 7.03
CA ASN A 170 16.84 16.28 8.31
C ASN A 170 16.19 15.13 9.09
N VAL A 171 16.85 13.98 9.14
CA VAL A 171 16.33 12.78 9.79
C VAL A 171 16.83 12.70 11.24
N ASP A 172 15.88 12.61 12.17
CA ASP A 172 16.13 12.28 13.57
C ASP A 172 16.13 10.76 13.74
N ILE A 173 17.30 10.18 14.01
CA ILE A 173 17.51 8.72 14.04
C ILE A 173 16.67 8.07 15.15
N ASP A 174 16.54 8.72 16.31
CA ASP A 174 15.76 8.15 17.42
C ASP A 174 14.27 8.10 17.09
N LYS A 175 13.76 9.15 16.44
CA LYS A 175 12.39 9.15 15.93
C LYS A 175 12.20 8.12 14.83
N LEU A 176 13.15 7.98 13.90
CA LEU A 176 13.07 7.00 12.83
C LEU A 176 13.01 5.56 13.40
N ASN A 177 13.84 5.23 14.39
CA ASN A 177 13.83 3.93 15.05
C ASN A 177 12.48 3.62 15.74
N ILE A 178 11.81 4.64 16.29
CA ILE A 178 10.47 4.48 16.86
C ILE A 178 9.44 4.23 15.75
N LEU A 179 9.51 4.99 14.66
CA LEU A 179 8.59 4.87 13.52
C LEU A 179 8.77 3.55 12.77
N GLU A 180 10.00 3.05 12.65
CA GLU A 180 10.29 1.74 12.07
C GLU A 180 9.54 0.62 12.82
N ARG A 181 9.59 0.63 14.16
CA ARG A 181 8.83 -0.33 14.98
C ARG A 181 7.31 -0.18 14.78
N GLY A 182 6.82 1.05 14.61
CA GLY A 182 5.42 1.32 14.31
C GLY A 182 5.00 0.83 12.93
N MET A 183 5.86 1.03 11.93
CA MET A 183 5.66 0.54 10.56
C MET A 183 5.65 -0.98 10.53
N ALA A 184 6.60 -1.65 11.19
CA ALA A 184 6.65 -3.11 11.26
C ALA A 184 5.34 -3.70 11.81
N ARG A 185 4.82 -3.13 12.92
CA ARG A 185 3.51 -3.53 13.47
C ARG A 185 2.37 -3.28 12.48
N SER A 186 2.39 -2.15 11.78
CA SER A 186 1.36 -1.77 10.80
C SER A 186 1.36 -2.71 9.59
N LEU A 187 2.54 -3.13 9.12
CA LEU A 187 2.67 -4.13 8.06
C LEU A 187 2.17 -5.49 8.51
N CYS A 188 2.48 -5.94 9.74
CA CYS A 188 1.93 -7.18 10.27
C CYS A 188 0.39 -7.16 10.31
N GLU A 189 -0.23 -6.04 10.69
CA GLU A 189 -1.70 -5.94 10.67
C GLU A 189 -2.29 -5.96 9.25
N LEU A 190 -1.58 -5.39 8.26
CA LEU A 190 -1.96 -5.52 6.84
C LEU A 190 -1.79 -6.97 6.34
N GLU A 191 -0.70 -7.64 6.71
CA GLU A 191 -0.47 -9.05 6.34
C GLU A 191 -1.57 -9.97 6.83
N ARG A 192 -2.20 -9.70 7.98
CA ARG A 192 -3.31 -10.51 8.51
C ARG A 192 -4.54 -10.51 7.61
N VAL A 193 -4.72 -9.47 6.80
CA VAL A 193 -5.90 -9.29 5.93
C VAL A 193 -5.63 -9.49 4.45
N CYS A 194 -4.36 -9.63 4.07
CA CYS A 194 -3.92 -9.82 2.69
C CYS A 194 -3.43 -11.27 2.48
N PRO A 195 -3.58 -11.83 1.26
CA PRO A 195 -2.88 -13.07 0.91
C PRO A 195 -1.36 -12.85 0.89
N PRO A 196 -0.53 -13.89 1.06
CA PRO A 196 0.93 -13.78 0.98
C PRO A 196 1.43 -13.14 -0.32
N SER A 197 0.74 -13.37 -1.44
CA SER A 197 1.05 -12.79 -2.76
C SER A 197 0.78 -11.28 -2.89
N ALA A 198 0.35 -10.62 -1.82
CA ALA A 198 0.01 -9.20 -1.84
C ALA A 198 1.21 -8.26 -1.81
N TRP A 199 2.37 -8.75 -1.40
CA TRP A 199 3.59 -7.97 -1.31
C TRP A 199 4.50 -8.27 -2.51
N PRO A 200 5.26 -7.28 -2.99
CA PRO A 200 6.24 -7.50 -4.04
C PRO A 200 7.43 -8.26 -3.46
N ASP A 201 7.91 -9.26 -4.21
CA ASP A 201 9.15 -10.02 -3.91
C ASP A 201 10.42 -9.18 -4.15
#